data_AF-A0A2X4U454-F1
#
_entry.id   AF-A0A2X4U454-F1
#
_cell.length_a   1.000
_cell.length_b   1.000
_cell.length_c   1.000
_cell.angle_alpha   90.00
_cell.angle_beta   90.00
_cell.angle_gamma   90.00
#
_symmetry.space_group_name_H-M   'P 1'
#
loop_
_entity.id
_entity.type
_entity.pdbx_description
1 polymer ?
#
loop_
_entity_poly.entity_id
_entity_poly.type
_entity_poly.pdbx_seq_one_letter_code
_entity_poly.pdbx_strand_id
1 'polypeptide(L)'
;MTWGDKLVLVTGKMHGAGIVRESGSQLINERDIALFVENGADIVLLPAPGTIPGMSQEKVAALIAFTQQQGALAMTAIGTSQEGADVQTLRQIALMSKMAGADLHHIGDTGYLGLRCRKTSSPTAWRFAACATLIPAWLARLTASR
;
A
#
# COMPACT_ATOMS: atom_id res chain seq x y z
N MET A 1 -1.83 -21.53 6.53
CA MET A 1 -1.02 -20.66 7.41
C MET A 1 -1.93 -20.16 8.52
N THR A 2 -1.64 -20.44 9.79
CA THR A 2 -2.45 -19.97 10.93
C THR A 2 -1.56 -19.17 11.87
N TRP A 3 -1.85 -17.87 11.99
CA TRP A 3 -1.02 -16.92 12.73
C TRP A 3 -1.37 -16.85 14.22
N GLY A 4 -2.64 -16.99 14.59
CA GLY A 4 -3.06 -16.94 16.00
C GLY A 4 -2.57 -15.66 16.68
N ASP A 5 -1.86 -15.81 17.80
CA ASP A 5 -1.27 -14.69 18.57
C ASP A 5 0.13 -14.25 18.08
N LYS A 6 0.58 -14.75 16.91
CA LYS A 6 1.89 -14.41 16.35
C LYS A 6 1.86 -13.06 15.65
N LEU A 7 2.94 -12.29 15.81
CA LEU A 7 3.19 -11.07 15.05
C LEU A 7 3.33 -11.40 13.56
N VAL A 8 2.72 -10.58 12.70
CA VAL A 8 2.86 -10.64 11.24
C VAL A 8 3.76 -9.51 10.78
N LEU A 9 4.84 -9.86 10.07
CA LEU A 9 5.79 -8.92 9.49
C LEU A 9 5.47 -8.67 8.03
N VAL A 10 5.10 -7.42 7.73
CA VAL A 10 4.84 -6.93 6.38
C VAL A 10 5.98 -6.02 5.97
N THR A 11 6.64 -6.30 4.86
CA THR A 11 7.72 -5.46 4.32
C THR A 11 7.65 -5.38 2.80
N GLY A 12 8.17 -4.31 2.23
CA GLY A 12 8.20 -4.14 0.78
C GLY A 12 8.23 -2.67 0.39
N LYS A 13 7.84 -2.39 -0.85
CA LYS A 13 7.87 -1.05 -1.42
C LYS A 13 6.55 -0.72 -2.10
N MET A 14 5.91 0.36 -1.63
CA MET A 14 4.62 0.83 -2.15
C MET A 14 4.77 1.82 -3.31
N HIS A 15 5.77 2.71 -3.23
CA HIS A 15 6.10 3.71 -4.25
C HIS A 15 7.58 4.10 -4.14
N GLY A 16 8.12 4.76 -5.17
CA GLY A 16 9.47 5.33 -5.13
C GLY A 16 9.49 6.69 -4.42
N ALA A 17 10.57 7.00 -3.71
CA ALA A 17 10.77 8.29 -3.04
C ALA A 17 11.32 9.40 -3.96
N GLY A 18 11.07 9.30 -5.27
CA GLY A 18 11.61 10.25 -6.26
C GLY A 18 13.12 10.09 -6.55
N ILE A 19 13.74 9.00 -6.09
CA ILE A 19 15.14 8.68 -6.40
C ILE A 19 15.21 8.14 -7.84
N VAL A 20 15.83 8.89 -8.75
CA VAL A 20 15.92 8.57 -10.19
C VAL A 20 16.38 7.13 -10.47
N ARG A 21 17.25 6.58 -9.61
CA ARG A 21 17.75 5.19 -9.74
C ARG A 21 16.77 4.12 -9.26
N GLU A 22 15.82 4.47 -8.39
CA GLU A 22 14.72 3.59 -7.95
C GLU A 22 13.41 3.90 -8.68
N SER A 23 13.43 4.86 -9.61
CA SER A 23 12.26 5.27 -10.37
C SER A 23 11.91 4.23 -11.44
N GLY A 24 10.65 3.80 -11.42
CA GLY A 24 10.07 2.97 -12.46
C GLY A 24 10.21 1.46 -12.20
N SER A 25 10.60 0.70 -13.22
CA SER A 25 10.58 -0.77 -13.19
C SER A 25 11.58 -1.41 -12.23
N GLN A 26 12.48 -0.66 -11.60
CA GLN A 26 13.51 -1.20 -10.71
C GLN A 26 13.23 -0.97 -9.22
N LEU A 27 12.02 -0.51 -8.86
CA LEU A 27 11.71 -0.22 -7.46
C LEU A 27 11.89 -1.46 -6.55
N ILE A 28 11.36 -2.60 -6.99
CA ILE A 28 11.42 -3.90 -6.31
C ILE A 28 11.65 -5.02 -7.33
N ASN A 29 12.53 -5.95 -7.00
CA ASN A 29 12.86 -7.13 -7.81
C ASN A 29 12.87 -8.42 -6.96
N GLU A 30 13.02 -9.56 -7.61
CA GLU A 30 13.03 -10.88 -6.95
C GLU A 30 14.11 -11.04 -5.87
N ARG A 31 15.27 -10.39 -6.03
CA ARG A 31 16.34 -10.43 -5.00
C ARG A 31 15.91 -9.70 -3.75
N ASP A 32 15.26 -8.54 -3.90
CA ASP A 32 14.71 -7.81 -2.75
C ASP A 32 13.66 -8.66 -2.02
N ILE A 33 12.78 -9.33 -2.79
CA ILE A 33 11.76 -10.23 -2.26
C ILE A 33 12.40 -11.40 -1.50
N ALA A 34 13.41 -12.06 -2.09
CA ALA A 34 14.13 -13.15 -1.44
C ALA A 34 14.75 -12.69 -0.12
N LEU A 35 15.43 -11.54 -0.12
CA LEU A 35 16.00 -10.94 1.09
C LEU A 35 14.93 -10.65 2.15
N PHE A 36 13.77 -10.10 1.77
CA PHE A 36 12.69 -9.86 2.71
C PHE A 36 12.21 -11.14 3.38
N VAL A 37 11.93 -12.19 2.59
CA VAL A 37 11.44 -13.47 3.11
C VAL A 37 12.51 -14.17 3.96
N GLU A 38 13.78 -14.16 3.52
CA GLU A 38 14.91 -14.71 4.28
C GLU A 38 15.08 -14.03 5.65
N ASN A 39 14.75 -12.74 5.76
CA ASN A 39 14.78 -11.98 7.00
C ASN A 39 13.49 -12.10 7.83
N GLY A 40 12.57 -13.00 7.47
CA GLY A 40 11.36 -13.29 8.22
C GLY A 40 10.12 -12.49 7.82
N ALA A 41 10.08 -11.95 6.60
CA ALA A 41 8.86 -11.35 6.09
C ALA A 41 7.78 -12.41 5.83
N ASP A 42 6.60 -12.16 6.41
CA ASP A 42 5.43 -13.01 6.26
C ASP A 42 4.58 -12.58 5.07
N ILE A 43 4.58 -11.28 4.79
CA ILE A 43 3.87 -10.64 3.70
C ILE A 43 4.79 -9.67 3.00
N VAL A 44 4.87 -9.78 1.67
CA VAL A 44 5.63 -8.86 0.83
C VAL A 44 4.69 -7.87 0.17
N LEU A 45 4.96 -6.57 0.38
CA LEU A 45 4.23 -5.46 -0.18
C LEU A 45 4.82 -5.05 -1.53
N LEU A 46 3.99 -5.14 -2.57
CA LEU A 46 4.29 -4.81 -3.95
C LEU A 46 3.42 -3.63 -4.42
N PRO A 47 3.90 -2.78 -5.34
CA PRO A 47 3.05 -1.79 -5.99
C PRO A 47 1.98 -2.48 -6.83
N ALA A 48 0.74 -2.02 -6.75
CA ALA A 48 -0.34 -2.54 -7.59
C ALA A 48 -0.10 -2.24 -9.10
N PRO A 49 -0.72 -3.00 -10.02
CA PRO A 49 -0.58 -2.75 -11.45
C PRO A 49 -1.00 -1.33 -11.85
N GLY A 50 -0.17 -0.66 -12.63
CA GLY A 50 -0.45 0.68 -13.18
C GLY A 50 -0.33 1.84 -12.18
N THR A 51 0.14 1.61 -10.95
CA THR A 51 0.27 2.68 -9.94
C THR A 51 1.61 3.40 -9.99
N ILE A 52 2.65 2.73 -10.48
CA ILE A 52 3.98 3.30 -10.72
C ILE A 52 4.50 2.90 -12.11
N PRO A 53 5.43 3.67 -12.71
CA PRO A 53 5.97 3.34 -14.02
C PRO A 53 6.63 1.94 -14.04
N GLY A 54 6.35 1.16 -15.08
CA GLY A 54 6.98 -0.16 -15.25
C GLY A 54 6.46 -1.27 -14.34
N MET A 55 5.32 -1.07 -13.65
CA MET A 55 4.56 -2.15 -12.99
C MET A 55 3.32 -2.51 -13.82
N SER A 56 3.55 -3.32 -14.87
CA SER A 56 2.45 -3.94 -15.63
C SER A 56 1.81 -5.07 -14.82
N GLN A 57 0.62 -5.50 -15.23
CA GLN A 57 -0.07 -6.61 -14.57
C GLN A 57 0.74 -7.91 -14.62
N GLU A 58 1.40 -8.20 -15.75
CA GLU A 58 2.20 -9.40 -15.96
C GLU A 58 3.43 -9.40 -15.05
N LYS A 59 4.08 -8.25 -14.91
CA LYS A 59 5.23 -8.12 -14.03
C LYS A 59 4.83 -8.27 -12.56
N VAL A 60 3.75 -7.61 -12.15
CA VAL A 60 3.25 -7.75 -10.78
C VAL A 60 2.86 -9.20 -10.51
N ALA A 61 2.23 -9.88 -11.47
CA ALA A 61 1.92 -11.31 -11.37
C ALA A 61 3.17 -12.19 -11.22
N ALA A 62 4.26 -11.90 -11.95
CA ALA A 62 5.52 -12.61 -11.81
C ALA A 62 6.13 -12.43 -10.41
N LEU A 63 6.13 -11.19 -9.89
CA LEU A 63 6.64 -10.90 -8.54
C LEU A 63 5.78 -11.54 -7.44
N ILE A 64 4.45 -11.57 -7.62
CA ILE A 64 3.52 -12.26 -6.72
C ILE A 64 3.80 -13.76 -6.71
N ALA A 65 3.89 -14.38 -7.89
CA ALA A 65 4.17 -15.80 -8.02
C ALA A 65 5.51 -16.17 -7.37
N PHE A 66 6.55 -15.35 -7.58
CA PHE A 66 7.84 -15.53 -6.93
C PHE A 66 7.73 -15.41 -5.39
N THR A 67 7.02 -14.39 -4.89
CA THR A 67 6.77 -14.21 -3.44
C THR A 67 6.12 -15.45 -2.82
N GLN A 68 5.08 -15.98 -3.48
CA GLN A 68 4.34 -17.15 -3.01
C GLN A 68 5.18 -18.43 -3.07
N GLN A 69 6.05 -18.58 -4.08
CA GLN A 69 7.02 -19.68 -4.15
C GLN A 69 8.02 -19.65 -2.99
N GLN A 70 8.38 -18.47 -2.50
CA GLN A 70 9.23 -18.30 -1.31
C GLN A 70 8.49 -18.58 0.01
N GLY A 71 7.17 -18.84 -0.03
CA GLY A 71 6.37 -19.17 1.15
C GLY A 71 5.77 -17.97 1.89
N ALA A 72 5.83 -16.76 1.31
CA ALA A 72 5.22 -15.55 1.85
C ALA A 72 3.93 -15.18 1.10
N LEU A 73 3.06 -14.39 1.73
CA LEU A 73 1.89 -13.83 1.05
C LEU A 73 2.26 -12.56 0.28
N ALA A 74 1.56 -12.29 -0.82
CA ALA A 74 1.77 -11.09 -1.58
C ALA A 74 0.63 -10.08 -1.37
N MET A 75 0.99 -8.86 -0.97
CA MET A 75 0.07 -7.74 -0.83
C MET A 75 0.37 -6.68 -1.87
N THR A 76 -0.64 -6.29 -2.65
CA THR A 76 -0.52 -5.12 -3.54
C THR A 76 -0.96 -3.87 -2.82
N ALA A 77 -0.35 -2.73 -3.11
CA ALA A 77 -0.71 -1.46 -2.51
C ALA A 77 -0.87 -0.35 -3.55
N ILE A 78 -1.80 0.56 -3.27
CA ILE A 78 -1.96 1.84 -3.98
C ILE A 78 -1.54 2.98 -3.05
N GLY A 79 -1.12 4.11 -3.61
CA GLY A 79 -0.80 5.31 -2.83
C GLY A 79 -1.88 6.40 -2.94
N THR A 80 -1.69 7.49 -2.19
CA THR A 80 -2.61 8.64 -2.09
C THR A 80 -3.15 9.13 -3.42
N SER A 81 -2.34 9.20 -4.47
CA SER A 81 -2.79 9.64 -5.81
C SER A 81 -3.86 8.74 -6.43
N GLN A 82 -3.79 7.43 -6.19
CA GLN A 82 -4.77 6.46 -6.69
C GLN A 82 -5.96 6.35 -5.75
N GLU A 83 -5.75 6.50 -4.44
CA GLU A 83 -6.83 6.58 -3.44
C GLU A 83 -7.78 7.75 -3.72
N GLY A 84 -7.23 8.86 -4.24
CA GLY A 84 -7.95 10.04 -4.72
C GLY A 84 -8.71 9.87 -6.05
N ALA A 85 -8.55 8.76 -6.74
CA ALA A 85 -9.14 8.55 -8.06
C ALA A 85 -10.64 8.21 -7.98
N ASP A 86 -11.31 8.24 -9.13
CA ASP A 86 -12.71 7.84 -9.17
C ASP A 86 -12.89 6.33 -8.89
N VAL A 87 -14.13 5.97 -8.56
CA VAL A 87 -14.51 4.59 -8.18
C VAL A 87 -14.18 3.59 -9.28
N GLN A 88 -14.26 3.96 -10.56
CA GLN A 88 -13.98 3.06 -11.66
C GLN A 88 -12.49 2.75 -11.74
N THR A 89 -11.62 3.76 -11.57
CA THR A 89 -10.17 3.55 -11.50
C THR A 89 -9.79 2.64 -10.34
N LEU A 90 -10.30 2.90 -9.14
CA LEU A 90 -10.01 2.06 -7.96
C LEU A 90 -10.49 0.62 -8.15
N ARG A 91 -11.71 0.43 -8.70
CA ARG A 91 -12.23 -0.90 -9.03
C ARG A 91 -11.33 -1.61 -10.04
N GLN A 92 -10.86 -0.91 -11.06
CA GLN A 92 -9.99 -1.49 -12.08
C GLN A 92 -8.64 -1.91 -11.48
N ILE A 93 -8.02 -1.08 -10.65
CA ILE A 93 -6.74 -1.42 -9.99
C ILE A 93 -6.91 -2.62 -9.06
N ALA A 94 -7.99 -2.66 -8.27
CA ALA A 94 -8.29 -3.80 -7.40
C ALA A 94 -8.51 -5.10 -8.18
N LEU A 95 -9.25 -5.05 -9.29
CA LEU A 95 -9.46 -6.21 -10.17
C LEU A 95 -8.16 -6.68 -10.82
N MET A 96 -7.36 -5.76 -11.38
CA MET A 96 -6.05 -6.10 -11.96
C MET A 96 -5.12 -6.73 -10.90
N SER A 97 -5.11 -6.19 -9.68
CA SER A 97 -4.33 -6.75 -8.56
C SER A 97 -4.80 -8.15 -8.21
N LYS A 98 -6.11 -8.40 -8.17
CA LYS A 98 -6.65 -9.73 -7.89
C LYS A 98 -6.33 -10.72 -9.01
N MET A 99 -6.44 -10.28 -10.27
CA MET A 99 -6.07 -11.10 -11.43
C MET A 99 -4.57 -11.41 -11.48
N ALA A 100 -3.72 -10.50 -11.00
CA ALA A 100 -2.28 -10.75 -10.86
C ALA A 100 -1.95 -11.76 -9.75
N GLY A 101 -2.93 -12.20 -8.96
CA GLY A 101 -2.78 -13.23 -7.94
C GLY A 101 -2.56 -12.69 -6.52
N ALA A 102 -2.80 -11.40 -6.28
CA ALA A 102 -2.58 -10.80 -4.96
C ALA A 102 -3.47 -11.47 -3.90
N ASP A 103 -2.87 -11.78 -2.75
CA ASP A 103 -3.56 -12.31 -1.58
C ASP A 103 -4.31 -11.19 -0.85
N LEU A 104 -3.69 -10.02 -0.82
CA LEU A 104 -4.18 -8.82 -0.14
C LEU A 104 -4.07 -7.59 -1.07
N HIS A 105 -5.01 -6.66 -0.91
CA HIS A 105 -4.96 -5.36 -1.59
C HIS A 105 -5.11 -4.25 -0.55
N HIS A 106 -4.07 -3.43 -0.42
CA HIS A 106 -3.96 -2.35 0.54
C HIS A 106 -4.34 -1.02 -0.09
N ILE A 107 -5.23 -0.31 0.59
CA ILE A 107 -5.63 1.07 0.34
C ILE A 107 -5.16 1.86 1.57
N GLY A 108 -4.36 2.90 1.36
CA GLY A 108 -3.70 3.66 2.42
C GLY A 108 -4.60 4.64 3.16
N ASP A 109 -3.99 5.70 3.66
CA ASP A 109 -4.49 6.57 4.73
C ASP A 109 -5.40 7.71 4.26
N THR A 110 -5.53 7.95 2.95
CA THR A 110 -6.46 8.98 2.42
C THR A 110 -7.91 8.60 2.68
N GLY A 111 -8.19 7.32 2.90
CA GLY A 111 -9.53 6.79 3.17
C GLY A 111 -10.54 7.13 2.08
N TYR A 112 -11.82 7.22 2.45
CA TYR A 112 -12.93 7.50 1.54
C TYR A 112 -12.99 8.96 1.04
N LEU A 113 -12.10 9.86 1.48
CA LEU A 113 -12.13 11.26 1.03
C LEU A 113 -11.82 11.39 -0.46
N GLY A 114 -10.99 10.47 -0.99
CA GLY A 114 -10.66 10.37 -2.41
C GLY A 114 -11.74 9.72 -3.29
N LEU A 115 -12.49 8.77 -2.72
CA LEU A 115 -13.70 8.21 -3.30
C LEU A 115 -14.81 9.25 -3.26
N ARG A 116 -14.74 10.26 -4.15
CA ARG A 116 -15.68 11.37 -4.35
C ARG A 116 -16.99 11.08 -3.63
N CYS A 117 -17.07 11.55 -2.39
CA CYS A 117 -18.31 11.58 -1.66
C CYS A 117 -19.28 12.28 -2.61
N ARG A 118 -20.30 11.57 -3.12
CA ARG A 118 -21.39 12.25 -3.82
C ARG A 118 -21.74 13.40 -2.89
N LYS A 119 -21.65 14.65 -3.37
CA LYS A 119 -22.32 15.77 -2.72
C LYS A 119 -23.79 15.37 -2.67
N THR A 120 -24.20 14.65 -1.64
CA THR A 120 -25.57 14.62 -1.21
C THR A 120 -25.82 16.08 -0.84
N SER A 121 -26.83 16.66 -1.48
CA SER A 121 -27.28 18.04 -1.28
C SER A 121 -27.90 18.23 0.11
N SER A 122 -27.29 17.68 1.16
CA SER A 122 -27.68 17.90 2.55
C SER A 122 -26.76 18.94 3.20
N PRO A 123 -27.28 19.93 3.96
CA PRO A 123 -26.51 21.08 4.42
C PRO A 123 -25.48 20.79 5.53
N THR A 124 -25.17 19.53 5.83
CA THR A 124 -24.29 19.13 6.93
C THR A 124 -22.81 19.07 6.53
N ALA A 125 -22.40 19.89 5.56
CA ALA A 125 -21.01 20.23 5.34
C ALA A 125 -20.56 21.12 6.49
N TRP A 126 -19.98 20.58 7.57
CA TRP A 126 -19.03 21.23 8.51
C TRP A 126 -18.79 20.28 9.68
N ARG A 127 -17.75 19.44 9.55
CA ARG A 127 -16.88 18.89 10.62
C ARG A 127 -16.12 17.72 10.02
N PHE A 128 -14.86 17.92 9.67
CA PHE A 128 -13.73 16.99 9.85
C PHE A 128 -12.48 17.62 9.22
N ALA A 129 -12.21 18.86 9.59
CA ALA A 129 -10.85 19.37 9.66
C ALA A 129 -10.29 18.95 11.03
N ALA A 130 -9.85 17.69 11.17
CA ALA A 130 -9.23 17.20 12.40
C ALA A 130 -8.46 15.89 12.17
N CYS A 131 -7.43 15.90 11.33
CA CYS A 131 -6.35 14.90 11.42
C CYS A 131 -4.96 15.46 11.04
N ALA A 132 -4.82 16.79 10.93
CA ALA A 132 -3.52 17.42 10.66
C ALA A 132 -2.94 18.18 11.88
N THR A 133 -3.58 18.12 13.05
CA THR A 133 -3.16 18.88 14.25
C THR A 133 -2.94 18.03 15.50
N LEU A 134 -2.91 16.69 15.41
CA LEU A 134 -2.67 15.81 16.57
C LEU A 134 -1.19 15.36 16.73
N ILE A 135 -0.27 15.87 15.92
CA ILE A 135 1.17 15.61 16.06
C ILE A 135 1.88 16.42 17.18
N PRO A 136 1.42 17.59 17.68
CA PRO A 136 2.19 18.29 18.72
C PRO A 136 1.94 17.77 20.16
N ALA A 137 0.82 17.08 20.44
CA ALA A 137 0.44 16.74 21.82
C ALA A 137 1.22 15.54 22.40
N TRP A 138 1.68 14.63 21.54
CA TRP A 138 2.45 13.47 21.97
C TRP A 138 3.94 13.81 22.18
N LEU A 139 4.50 14.67 21.33
CA LEU A 139 5.90 15.11 21.43
C LEU A 139 6.17 15.98 22.68
N ALA A 140 5.18 16.74 23.15
CA ALA A 140 5.29 17.57 24.36
C ALA A 140 5.30 16.77 25.67
N ARG A 141 4.84 15.51 25.68
CA ARG A 141 4.88 14.65 26.87
C ARG A 141 6.19 13.87 27.04
N LEU A 142 7.04 13.83 26.02
CA LEU A 142 8.33 13.11 26.06
C LEU A 142 9.52 14.00 26.48
N THR A 143 9.33 15.32 26.57
CA THR A 143 10.36 16.27 27.04
C THR A 143 10.15 16.77 28.47
N ALA A 144 9.05 16.38 29.14
CA ALA A 144 8.71 16.79 30.50
C ALA A 144 9.07 15.77 31.59
N SER A 145 9.79 14.69 31.25
CA SER A 145 10.32 13.71 32.21
C SER A 145 11.83 13.55 32.11
N ARG A 146 12.55 14.67 32.16
CA ARG A 146 13.95 14.73 32.59
C ARG A 146 14.09 15.80 33.65
#